data_AF-A0A961JUV4-F1
#
_entry.id   AF-A0A961JUV4-F1
#
_cell.length_a   1.000
_cell.length_b   1.000
_cell.length_c   1.000
_cell.angle_alpha   90.00
_cell.angle_beta   90.00
_cell.angle_gamma   90.00
#
_symmetry.space_group_name_H-M   'P 1'
#
loop_
_entity.id
_entity.type
_entity.pdbx_description
1 polymer ?
#
loop_
_entity_poly.entity_id
_entity_poly.type
_entity_poly.pdbx_seq_one_letter_code
_entity_poly.pdbx_strand_id
1 'polypeptide(L)'
;MAVPVKGMLFEYGLSLPPLALIFDFNPQTISRSRNVTIKMGDAPGNRTGYDFTSPLETPRVAQGVELAAEGFSIDILLDATDKMNDGDPVAANFGVQPQIDTLRSMVEPKAQGPLGLQTLAALGGGGARAFERQETASVLIFAWGLQLMPVFLTGVTQKEALHLPNLMPYRAEMGLTMQVIESNNPFTNAEKVRQTAMTALNAATGF
;
A
#
# COMPACT_ATOMS: atom_id res chain seq x y z
N MET A 1 13.33 -2.92 -27.38
CA MET A 1 12.63 -1.83 -26.67
C MET A 1 12.24 -2.34 -25.30
N ALA A 2 12.61 -1.65 -24.23
CA ALA A 2 12.09 -1.99 -22.90
C ALA A 2 10.61 -1.62 -22.85
N VAL A 3 9.74 -2.58 -22.53
CA VAL A 3 8.31 -2.30 -22.31
C VAL A 3 8.20 -1.52 -21.00
N PRO A 4 7.54 -0.35 -20.98
CA PRO A 4 7.37 0.41 -19.75
C PRO A 4 6.55 -0.41 -18.75
N VAL A 5 7.15 -0.73 -17.60
CA VAL A 5 6.47 -1.43 -16.50
C VAL A 5 5.72 -0.41 -15.66
N LYS A 6 4.41 -0.62 -15.49
CA LYS A 6 3.54 0.21 -14.66
C LYS A 6 3.45 -0.36 -13.25
N GLY A 7 3.44 0.52 -12.25
CA GLY A 7 3.08 0.15 -10.89
C GLY A 7 1.62 -0.31 -10.83
N MET A 8 1.32 -1.17 -9.86
CA MET A 8 -0.04 -1.60 -9.61
C MET A 8 -0.30 -1.78 -8.12
N LEU A 9 -1.56 -1.63 -7.75
CA LEU A 9 -2.09 -1.89 -6.43
C LEU A 9 -3.26 -2.87 -6.60
N PHE A 10 -3.21 -4.01 -5.94
CA PHE A 10 -4.31 -4.98 -6.01
C PHE A 10 -4.57 -5.61 -4.66
N GLU A 11 -5.80 -6.03 -4.43
CA GLU A 11 -6.19 -6.68 -3.19
C GLU A 11 -5.77 -8.14 -3.17
N TYR A 12 -5.15 -8.54 -2.06
CA TYR A 12 -4.92 -9.94 -1.71
C TYR A 12 -6.14 -10.45 -0.92
N GLY A 13 -7.24 -10.66 -1.64
CA GLY A 13 -8.53 -11.02 -1.07
C GLY A 13 -9.49 -11.59 -2.11
N LEU A 14 -10.70 -11.93 -1.66
CA LEU A 14 -11.77 -12.48 -2.50
C LEU A 14 -12.92 -11.48 -2.68
N SER A 15 -12.61 -10.20 -2.81
CA SER A 15 -13.62 -9.17 -3.06
C SER A 15 -14.33 -9.42 -4.39
N LEU A 16 -15.62 -9.09 -4.43
CA LEU A 16 -16.41 -9.08 -5.65
C LEU A 16 -16.98 -7.67 -5.84
N PRO A 17 -16.54 -6.92 -6.87
CA PRO A 17 -15.52 -7.27 -7.87
C PRO A 17 -14.10 -7.35 -7.28
N PRO A 18 -13.14 -8.02 -7.95
CA PRO A 18 -11.74 -7.99 -7.54
C PRO A 18 -11.21 -6.56 -7.62
N LEU A 19 -10.61 -6.07 -6.52
CA LEU A 19 -10.06 -4.72 -6.47
C LEU A 19 -8.62 -4.73 -7.00
N ALA A 20 -8.42 -4.08 -8.14
CA ALA A 20 -7.10 -3.86 -8.73
C ALA A 20 -7.04 -2.54 -9.49
N LEU A 21 -5.92 -1.83 -9.36
CA LEU A 21 -5.62 -0.60 -10.07
C LEU A 21 -4.22 -0.68 -10.67
N ILE A 22 -4.13 -0.50 -11.98
CA ILE A 22 -2.88 -0.27 -12.69
C ILE A 22 -2.72 1.24 -12.85
N PHE A 23 -1.54 1.78 -12.54
CA PHE A 23 -1.33 3.22 -12.63
C PHE A 23 -1.31 3.67 -14.09
N ASP A 24 -2.10 4.70 -14.42
CA ASP A 24 -2.03 5.34 -15.73
C ASP A 24 -0.62 5.95 -15.92
N PHE A 25 -0.13 6.65 -14.89
CA PHE A 25 1.23 7.15 -14.78
C PHE A 25 1.89 6.69 -13.47
N ASN A 26 3.14 6.26 -13.58
CA ASN A 26 3.95 5.92 -12.42
C ASN A 26 4.22 7.19 -11.57
N PRO A 27 4.16 7.10 -10.22
CA PRO A 27 4.48 8.23 -9.35
C PRO A 27 5.90 8.74 -9.61
N GLN A 28 6.07 10.06 -9.56
CA GLN A 28 7.38 10.69 -9.75
C GLN A 28 8.32 10.41 -8.57
N THR A 29 7.76 10.33 -7.36
CA THR A 29 8.50 10.14 -6.12
C THR A 29 7.78 9.16 -5.22
N ILE A 30 8.54 8.34 -4.49
CA ILE A 30 8.04 7.49 -3.42
C ILE A 30 8.84 7.84 -2.17
N SER A 31 8.16 8.31 -1.12
CA SER A 31 8.80 8.63 0.16
C SER A 31 8.47 7.54 1.18
N ARG A 32 9.47 6.74 1.56
CA ARG A 32 9.34 5.63 2.52
C ARG A 32 10.13 5.93 3.78
N SER A 33 9.55 5.62 4.94
CA SER A 33 10.23 5.80 6.23
C SER A 33 10.12 4.53 7.08
N ARG A 34 11.24 4.13 7.65
CA ARG A 34 11.35 2.98 8.55
C ARG A 34 12.12 3.43 9.77
N ASN A 35 11.48 3.37 10.93
CA ASN A 35 12.03 3.89 12.17
C ASN A 35 12.22 2.78 13.19
N VAL A 36 13.22 2.94 14.04
CA VAL A 36 13.55 2.01 15.11
C VAL A 36 13.68 2.79 16.40
N THR A 37 12.98 2.35 17.43
CA THR A 37 13.10 2.91 18.78
C THR A 37 14.00 2.00 19.61
N ILE A 38 15.05 2.57 20.18
CA ILE A 38 15.98 1.85 21.07
C ILE A 38 15.62 2.23 22.50
N LYS A 39 15.10 1.27 23.28
CA LYS A 39 14.83 1.49 24.70
C LYS A 39 16.15 1.48 25.46
N MET A 40 16.44 2.55 26.19
CA MET A 40 17.62 2.60 27.05
C MET A 40 17.33 1.85 28.36
N GLY A 41 18.23 0.96 28.77
CA GLY A 41 18.13 0.28 30.05
C GLY A 41 18.54 1.17 31.22
N ASP A 42 17.92 0.98 32.39
CA ASP A 42 18.23 1.69 33.66
C ASP A 42 19.53 1.20 34.34
N ALA A 43 20.53 0.74 33.57
CA ALA A 43 21.75 0.19 34.14
C ALA A 43 22.52 1.29 34.94
N PRO A 44 22.77 1.08 36.25
CA PRO A 44 23.43 2.08 37.08
C PRO A 44 24.90 2.19 36.67
N GLY A 45 25.24 3.23 35.91
CA GLY A 45 26.63 3.54 35.54
C GLY A 45 26.81 4.31 34.23
N ASN A 46 25.82 4.38 33.36
CA ASN A 46 25.98 5.09 32.08
C ASN A 46 24.68 5.76 31.64
N ARG A 47 24.51 7.04 32.02
CA ARG A 47 23.32 7.83 31.70
C ARG A 47 23.37 8.47 30.31
N THR A 48 24.44 8.26 29.52
CA THR A 48 24.67 9.01 28.26
C THR A 48 25.11 8.24 27.02
N GLY A 49 25.55 6.98 27.06
CA GLY A 49 25.81 6.32 25.77
C GLY A 49 26.69 5.09 25.81
N TYR A 50 26.16 4.03 25.22
CA TYR A 50 26.81 2.78 24.91
C TYR A 50 28.27 2.93 24.44
N ASP A 51 29.23 2.52 25.26
CA ASP A 51 30.62 2.34 24.86
C ASP A 51 30.79 0.90 24.33
N PHE A 52 31.38 0.77 23.15
CA PHE A 52 31.64 -0.52 22.52
C PHE A 52 33.00 -0.48 21.83
N THR A 53 33.79 -1.54 22.03
CA THR A 53 35.15 -1.65 21.47
C THR A 53 35.22 -2.64 20.31
N SER A 54 34.19 -3.47 20.15
CA SER A 54 34.12 -4.55 19.16
C SER A 54 32.69 -4.75 18.64
N PRO A 55 32.51 -5.15 17.36
CA PRO A 55 31.22 -5.54 16.82
C PRO A 55 30.49 -6.64 17.62
N LEU A 56 31.24 -7.50 18.31
CA LEU A 56 30.67 -8.56 19.14
C LEU A 56 29.93 -8.02 20.38
N GLU A 57 30.20 -6.79 20.78
CA GLU A 57 29.54 -6.13 21.91
C GLU A 57 28.25 -5.40 21.50
N THR A 58 28.02 -5.21 20.20
CA THR A 58 26.86 -4.46 19.65
C THR A 58 25.50 -5.02 20.09
N PRO A 59 25.26 -6.35 20.17
CA PRO A 59 23.94 -6.86 20.56
C PRO A 59 23.64 -6.62 22.05
N ARG A 60 24.68 -6.50 22.90
CA ARG A 60 24.54 -6.19 24.33
C ARG A 60 24.15 -4.74 24.56
N VAL A 61 24.69 -3.84 23.75
CA VAL A 61 24.42 -2.40 23.88
C VAL A 61 23.16 -1.96 23.13
N ALA A 62 22.69 -2.70 22.14
CA ALA A 62 21.46 -2.38 21.41
C ALA A 62 20.27 -3.26 21.85
N GLN A 63 20.19 -3.62 23.13
CA GLN A 63 19.05 -4.40 23.65
C GLN A 63 17.78 -3.55 23.71
N GLY A 64 16.61 -4.15 23.49
CA GLY A 64 15.33 -3.45 23.58
C GLY A 64 14.97 -2.62 22.34
N VAL A 65 15.31 -3.14 21.15
CA VAL A 65 14.96 -2.54 19.86
C VAL A 65 13.50 -2.85 19.51
N GLU A 66 12.71 -1.82 19.30
CA GLU A 66 11.34 -1.90 18.80
C GLU A 66 11.29 -1.30 17.40
N LEU A 67 10.89 -2.12 16.43
CA LEU A 67 10.78 -1.71 15.03
C LEU A 67 9.39 -1.13 14.78
N ALA A 68 9.32 0.12 14.34
CA ALA A 68 8.07 0.70 13.89
C ALA A 68 7.69 0.15 12.51
N ALA A 69 6.39 -0.05 12.28
CA ALA A 69 5.91 -0.44 10.96
C ALA A 69 6.33 0.60 9.92
N GLU A 70 6.80 0.12 8.77
CA GLU A 70 7.20 1.00 7.68
C GLU A 70 5.98 1.68 7.05
N GLY A 71 6.05 3.00 6.91
CA GLY A 71 4.98 3.81 6.32
C GLY A 71 5.49 4.60 5.12
N PHE A 72 4.64 4.75 4.10
CA PHE A 72 4.99 5.53 2.91
C PHE A 72 3.78 6.11 2.20
N SER A 73 4.02 7.17 1.42
CA SER A 73 3.00 7.83 0.62
C SER A 73 3.46 8.04 -0.82
N ILE A 74 2.51 7.98 -1.74
CA ILE A 74 2.73 8.23 -3.17
C ILE A 74 1.59 9.09 -3.73
N ASP A 75 1.91 9.89 -4.74
CA ASP A 75 0.93 10.64 -5.50
C ASP A 75 0.87 10.07 -6.93
N ILE A 76 -0.33 9.67 -7.35
CA ILE A 76 -0.58 9.14 -8.69
C ILE A 76 -1.53 10.06 -9.46
N LEU A 77 -1.34 10.13 -10.78
CA LEU A 77 -2.23 10.84 -11.69
C LEU A 77 -3.11 9.84 -12.43
N LEU A 78 -4.42 10.05 -12.37
CA LEU A 78 -5.42 9.39 -13.19
C LEU A 78 -5.83 10.35 -14.31
N ASP A 79 -5.77 9.90 -15.55
CA ASP A 79 -6.16 10.70 -16.71
C ASP A 79 -6.81 9.81 -17.77
N ALA A 80 -8.02 10.18 -18.19
CA ALA A 80 -8.79 9.47 -19.20
C ALA A 80 -8.64 10.09 -20.60
N THR A 81 -7.91 11.21 -20.77
CA THR A 81 -7.81 11.95 -22.05
C THR A 81 -7.39 11.05 -23.21
N ASP A 82 -6.34 10.24 -23.04
CA ASP A 82 -5.85 9.35 -24.09
C ASP A 82 -6.88 8.25 -24.41
N LYS A 83 -7.46 7.62 -23.39
CA LYS A 83 -8.50 6.59 -23.55
C LYS A 83 -9.74 7.14 -24.26
N MET A 84 -10.14 8.37 -23.94
CA MET A 84 -11.24 9.05 -24.62
C MET A 84 -10.92 9.32 -26.08
N ASN A 85 -9.69 9.74 -26.39
CA ASN A 85 -9.24 9.95 -27.77
C ASN A 85 -9.20 8.65 -28.57
N ASP A 86 -8.88 7.53 -27.92
CA ASP A 86 -8.93 6.18 -28.49
C ASP A 86 -10.37 5.63 -28.64
N GLY A 87 -11.39 6.39 -28.22
CA GLY A 87 -12.80 6.04 -28.35
C GLY A 87 -13.32 5.08 -27.28
N ASP A 88 -12.65 4.98 -26.13
CA ASP A 88 -13.09 4.13 -25.01
C ASP A 88 -14.44 4.64 -24.45
N PRO A 89 -15.51 3.81 -24.49
CA PRO A 89 -16.84 4.23 -24.06
C PRO A 89 -16.94 4.42 -22.55
N VAL A 90 -16.12 3.73 -21.74
CA VAL A 90 -16.08 3.91 -20.30
C VAL A 90 -15.43 5.24 -19.97
N ALA A 91 -14.30 5.55 -20.60
CA ALA A 91 -13.60 6.81 -20.42
C ALA A 91 -14.47 8.01 -20.85
N ALA A 92 -15.21 7.89 -21.97
CA ALA A 92 -16.07 8.96 -22.47
C ALA A 92 -17.30 9.25 -21.59
N ASN A 93 -17.85 8.24 -20.92
CA ASN A 93 -19.03 8.40 -20.07
C ASN A 93 -18.71 8.60 -18.59
N PHE A 94 -17.63 7.98 -18.10
CA PHE A 94 -17.32 7.92 -16.67
C PHE A 94 -15.95 8.51 -16.30
N GLY A 95 -15.15 8.92 -17.29
CA GLY A 95 -13.83 9.49 -17.06
C GLY A 95 -12.92 8.55 -16.27
N VAL A 96 -12.41 9.04 -15.13
CA VAL A 96 -11.58 8.28 -14.20
C VAL A 96 -12.32 7.85 -12.92
N GLN A 97 -13.64 8.05 -12.87
CA GLN A 97 -14.45 7.70 -11.71
C GLN A 97 -14.33 6.23 -11.29
N PRO A 98 -14.30 5.24 -12.21
CA PRO A 98 -14.15 3.84 -11.82
C PRO A 98 -12.85 3.55 -11.06
N GLN A 99 -11.75 4.21 -11.46
CA GLN A 99 -10.45 4.09 -10.79
C GLN A 99 -10.48 4.73 -9.39
N ILE A 100 -11.13 5.90 -9.25
CA ILE A 100 -11.34 6.56 -7.97
C ILE A 100 -12.17 5.66 -7.04
N ASP A 101 -13.28 5.11 -7.52
CA ASP A 101 -14.17 4.25 -6.74
C ASP A 101 -13.48 2.97 -6.29
N THR A 102 -12.61 2.42 -7.14
CA THR A 102 -11.78 1.26 -6.81
C THR A 102 -10.86 1.58 -5.63
N LEU A 103 -10.18 2.73 -5.64
CA LEU A 103 -9.32 3.16 -4.53
C LEU A 103 -10.11 3.42 -3.25
N ARG A 104 -11.29 4.02 -3.35
CA ARG A 104 -12.19 4.22 -2.20
C ARG A 104 -12.64 2.89 -1.61
N SER A 105 -13.04 1.95 -2.46
CA SER A 105 -13.36 0.59 -2.04
C SER A 105 -12.15 -0.09 -1.40
N MET A 106 -10.91 0.14 -1.84
CA MET A 106 -9.72 -0.47 -1.23
C MET A 106 -9.43 0.00 0.19
N VAL A 107 -9.81 1.24 0.56
CA VAL A 107 -9.61 1.78 1.93
C VAL A 107 -10.78 1.46 2.86
N GLU A 108 -11.96 1.20 2.31
CA GLU A 108 -13.16 0.88 3.09
C GLU A 108 -13.03 -0.46 3.86
N PRO A 109 -13.47 -0.52 5.14
CA PRO A 109 -13.51 -1.76 5.89
C PRO A 109 -14.36 -2.82 5.18
N LYS A 110 -13.88 -4.06 5.18
CA LYS A 110 -14.58 -5.21 4.60
C LYS A 110 -15.34 -5.97 5.68
N ALA A 111 -16.63 -6.21 5.45
CA ALA A 111 -17.41 -7.10 6.29
C ALA A 111 -16.99 -8.55 6.04
N GLN A 112 -16.54 -9.24 7.08
CA GLN A 112 -16.36 -10.69 7.06
C GLN A 112 -17.74 -11.36 7.07
N GLY A 113 -18.10 -11.95 5.94
CA GLY A 113 -19.32 -12.75 5.81
C GLY A 113 -19.15 -13.77 4.68
N PRO A 114 -19.91 -14.88 4.69
CA PRO A 114 -19.84 -15.86 3.62
C PRO A 114 -20.18 -15.16 2.29
N LEU A 115 -19.18 -15.00 1.43
CA LEU A 115 -19.35 -14.68 0.02
C LEU A 115 -19.90 -13.28 -0.33
N GLY A 116 -19.59 -12.21 0.41
CA GLY A 116 -19.91 -10.84 -0.02
C GLY A 116 -21.41 -10.53 -0.15
N LEU A 117 -22.30 -11.40 0.35
CA LEU A 117 -23.75 -11.30 0.22
C LEU A 117 -24.39 -10.19 1.08
N GLN A 118 -23.62 -9.48 1.90
CA GLN A 118 -24.19 -8.44 2.76
C GLN A 118 -24.64 -7.19 1.97
N THR A 119 -23.97 -6.85 0.87
CA THR A 119 -24.40 -5.73 0.01
C THR A 119 -25.74 -6.01 -0.67
N LEU A 120 -26.03 -7.27 -1.00
CA LEU A 120 -27.33 -7.72 -1.50
C LEU A 120 -28.39 -7.79 -0.38
N ALA A 121 -28.01 -8.21 0.84
CA ALA A 121 -28.92 -8.27 1.99
C ALA A 121 -29.35 -6.87 2.49
N ALA A 122 -28.48 -5.86 2.36
CA ALA A 122 -28.79 -4.47 2.68
C ALA A 122 -29.87 -3.86 1.75
N LEU A 123 -30.07 -4.44 0.56
CA LEU A 123 -31.05 -3.97 -0.43
C LEU A 123 -32.38 -4.73 -0.40
N GLY A 124 -32.54 -5.75 0.45
CA GLY A 124 -33.81 -6.48 0.50
C GLY A 124 -33.83 -7.72 1.37
N GLY A 125 -34.13 -7.55 2.66
CA GLY A 125 -34.84 -8.55 3.46
C GLY A 125 -34.02 -9.66 4.12
N GLY A 126 -33.61 -9.44 5.38
CA GLY A 126 -33.49 -10.53 6.37
C GLY A 126 -32.25 -10.50 7.26
N GLY A 127 -32.46 -10.20 8.55
CA GLY A 127 -31.62 -10.74 9.65
C GLY A 127 -30.31 -10.01 10.01
N ALA A 128 -30.36 -8.71 10.29
CA ALA A 128 -29.20 -7.86 10.59
C ALA A 128 -28.61 -7.99 12.02
N ARG A 129 -28.31 -9.18 12.58
CA ARG A 129 -27.81 -9.24 13.98
C ARG A 129 -26.65 -10.18 14.34
N ALA A 130 -26.11 -10.97 13.41
CA ALA A 130 -25.03 -11.93 13.74
C ALA A 130 -23.67 -11.64 13.08
N PHE A 131 -23.60 -10.80 12.04
CA PHE A 131 -22.38 -10.58 11.24
C PHE A 131 -21.82 -9.15 11.34
N GLU A 132 -22.43 -8.27 12.13
CA GLU A 132 -22.07 -6.84 12.23
C GLU A 132 -20.72 -6.54 12.93
N ARG A 133 -19.90 -7.53 13.31
CA ARG A 133 -18.75 -7.29 14.22
C ARG A 133 -17.38 -7.69 13.73
N GLN A 134 -17.23 -8.12 12.48
CA GLN A 134 -15.91 -8.46 11.93
C GLN A 134 -15.67 -7.62 10.68
N GLU A 135 -15.48 -6.32 10.90
CA GLU A 135 -14.87 -5.46 9.88
C GLU A 135 -13.36 -5.70 9.89
N THR A 136 -12.79 -5.92 8.71
CA THR A 136 -11.36 -6.11 8.51
C THR A 136 -10.86 -5.19 7.42
N ALA A 137 -9.68 -4.59 7.59
CA ALA A 137 -9.03 -3.84 6.52
C ALA A 137 -8.63 -4.77 5.36
N SER A 138 -8.72 -4.26 4.13
CA SER A 138 -8.20 -4.97 2.95
C SER A 138 -6.69 -5.06 2.99
N VAL A 139 -6.16 -6.26 2.77
CA VAL A 139 -4.73 -6.47 2.54
C VAL A 139 -4.47 -6.20 1.06
N LEU A 140 -3.67 -5.20 0.76
CA LEU A 140 -3.30 -4.86 -0.61
C LEU A 140 -1.85 -5.26 -0.89
N ILE A 141 -1.53 -5.51 -2.15
CA ILE A 141 -0.17 -5.69 -2.64
C ILE A 141 0.16 -4.50 -3.51
N PHE A 142 1.14 -3.72 -3.08
CA PHE A 142 1.76 -2.69 -3.89
C PHE A 142 2.93 -3.28 -4.67
N ALA A 143 2.80 -3.33 -5.99
CA ALA A 143 3.83 -3.85 -6.87
C ALA A 143 4.60 -2.71 -7.55
N TRP A 144 5.91 -2.71 -7.35
CA TRP A 144 6.81 -1.69 -7.87
C TRP A 144 8.16 -2.30 -8.27
N GLY A 145 8.34 -2.53 -9.56
CA GLY A 145 9.53 -3.20 -10.08
C GLY A 145 9.70 -4.60 -9.47
N LEU A 146 10.81 -4.81 -8.73
CA LEU A 146 11.09 -6.06 -8.02
C LEU A 146 10.50 -6.10 -6.59
N GLN A 147 9.75 -5.07 -6.19
CA GLN A 147 9.15 -4.98 -4.86
C GLN A 147 7.67 -5.36 -4.93
N LEU A 148 7.28 -6.36 -4.15
CA LEU A 148 5.89 -6.77 -3.94
C LEU A 148 5.61 -6.63 -2.46
N MET A 149 4.98 -5.54 -2.08
CA MET A 149 4.84 -5.16 -0.68
C MET A 149 3.40 -5.34 -0.22
N PRO A 150 3.15 -6.18 0.80
CA PRO A 150 1.85 -6.23 1.42
C PRO A 150 1.66 -4.97 2.25
N VAL A 151 0.56 -4.26 2.04
CA VAL A 151 0.29 -2.96 2.65
C VAL A 151 -1.17 -2.86 3.09
N PHE A 152 -1.41 -2.08 4.13
CA PHE A 152 -2.71 -1.49 4.41
C PHE A 152 -2.75 -0.10 3.81
N LEU A 153 -3.80 0.21 3.05
CA LEU A 153 -4.10 1.57 2.62
C LEU A 153 -4.76 2.30 3.81
N THR A 154 -4.02 3.23 4.42
CA THR A 154 -4.46 3.94 5.64
C THR A 154 -5.08 5.29 5.32
N GLY A 155 -4.88 5.82 4.11
CA GLY A 155 -5.52 7.06 3.69
C GLY A 155 -5.49 7.25 2.17
N VAL A 156 -6.53 7.89 1.66
CA VAL A 156 -6.67 8.32 0.27
C VAL A 156 -7.07 9.79 0.25
N THR A 157 -6.28 10.61 -0.44
CA THR A 157 -6.61 12.00 -0.75
C THR A 157 -6.98 12.08 -2.22
N GLN A 158 -8.04 12.82 -2.53
CA GLN A 158 -8.62 12.90 -3.86
C GLN A 158 -8.73 14.36 -4.28
N LYS A 159 -8.11 14.70 -5.40
CA LYS A 159 -8.15 16.04 -6.00
C LYS A 159 -8.57 15.92 -7.47
N GLU A 160 -9.85 16.11 -7.70
CA GLU A 160 -10.46 16.03 -9.03
C GLU A 160 -10.27 17.33 -9.80
N ALA A 161 -9.99 17.20 -11.10
CA ALA A 161 -9.84 18.32 -12.01
C ALA A 161 -10.40 17.94 -13.37
N LEU A 162 -10.94 18.91 -14.11
CA LEU A 162 -11.49 18.72 -15.44
C LEU A 162 -12.63 17.69 -15.50
N HIS A 163 -13.84 18.17 -15.75
CA HIS A 163 -15.04 17.36 -15.71
C HIS A 163 -15.66 17.23 -17.09
N LEU A 164 -16.24 16.07 -17.34
CA LEU A 164 -17.13 15.82 -18.47
C LEU A 164 -18.43 16.65 -18.32
N PRO A 165 -19.23 16.81 -19.39
CA PRO A 165 -20.52 17.52 -19.30
C PRO A 165 -21.50 16.94 -18.27
N ASN A 166 -21.34 15.67 -17.92
CA ASN A 166 -22.09 14.99 -16.86
C ASN A 166 -21.46 15.13 -15.46
N LEU A 167 -20.50 16.04 -15.30
CA LEU A 167 -19.80 16.34 -14.04
C LEU A 167 -18.93 15.21 -13.50
N MET A 168 -18.65 14.18 -14.29
CA MET A 168 -17.69 13.13 -13.91
C MET A 168 -16.26 13.61 -14.19
N PRO A 169 -15.32 13.42 -13.26
CA PRO A 169 -13.93 13.82 -13.47
C PRO A 169 -13.27 12.91 -14.52
N TYR A 170 -12.54 13.50 -15.46
CA TYR A 170 -11.68 12.74 -16.37
C TYR A 170 -10.18 12.91 -16.05
N ARG A 171 -9.85 13.72 -15.04
CA ARG A 171 -8.50 13.81 -14.46
C ARG A 171 -8.55 13.93 -12.95
N ALA A 172 -7.67 13.23 -12.24
CA ALA A 172 -7.59 13.32 -10.79
C ALA A 172 -6.19 13.03 -10.28
N GLU A 173 -5.77 13.77 -9.26
CA GLU A 173 -4.56 13.51 -8.49
C GLU A 173 -4.97 12.79 -7.20
N MET A 174 -4.39 11.60 -6.98
CA MET A 174 -4.70 10.74 -5.85
C MET A 174 -3.47 10.57 -4.97
N GLY A 175 -3.55 11.01 -3.72
CA GLY A 175 -2.54 10.79 -2.70
C GLY A 175 -2.85 9.53 -1.90
N LEU A 176 -1.97 8.53 -1.94
CA LEU A 176 -2.16 7.25 -1.27
C LEU A 176 -1.17 7.14 -0.11
N THR A 177 -1.67 6.92 1.11
CA THR A 177 -0.85 6.65 2.30
C THR A 177 -1.01 5.20 2.72
N MET A 178 0.11 4.51 2.90
CA MET A 178 0.15 3.07 3.12
C MET A 178 1.08 2.72 4.28
N GLN A 179 0.74 1.63 4.97
CA GLN A 179 1.58 1.01 5.99
C GLN A 179 1.91 -0.43 5.56
N VAL A 180 3.20 -0.78 5.57
CA VAL A 180 3.69 -2.11 5.19
C VAL A 180 3.35 -3.13 6.28
N ILE A 181 2.90 -4.29 5.83
CA ILE A 181 2.55 -5.43 6.68
C ILE A 181 3.78 -6.33 6.83
N GLU A 182 4.46 -6.18 7.95
CA GLU A 182 5.64 -6.98 8.28
C GLU A 182 5.24 -8.17 9.15
N SER A 183 5.05 -9.32 8.51
CA SER A 183 4.76 -10.59 9.19
C SER A 183 5.42 -11.75 8.45
N ASN A 184 5.33 -12.95 9.01
CA ASN A 184 5.78 -14.18 8.35
C ASN A 184 4.83 -14.56 7.20
N ASN A 185 4.95 -13.84 6.09
CA ASN A 185 4.19 -14.04 4.86
C ASN A 185 5.16 -14.18 3.67
N PRO A 186 4.74 -14.79 2.55
CA PRO A 186 5.64 -15.05 1.42
C PRO A 186 6.22 -13.77 0.81
N PHE A 187 5.48 -12.66 0.83
CA PHE A 187 5.92 -11.38 0.29
C PHE A 187 7.07 -10.78 1.10
N THR A 188 6.94 -10.73 2.44
CA THR A 188 8.00 -10.28 3.35
C THR A 188 9.25 -11.15 3.25
N ASN A 189 9.07 -12.46 3.06
CA ASN A 189 10.21 -13.38 2.91
C ASN A 189 10.94 -13.13 1.59
N ALA A 190 10.21 -12.96 0.48
CA ALA A 190 10.78 -12.59 -0.81
C ALA A 190 11.49 -11.21 -0.74
N GLU A 191 10.91 -10.25 -0.04
CA GLU A 191 11.47 -8.92 0.21
C GLU A 191 12.84 -9.02 0.92
N LYS A 192 12.93 -9.83 1.99
CA LYS A 192 14.19 -10.04 2.74
C LYS A 192 15.27 -10.70 1.90
N VAL A 193 14.90 -11.68 1.07
CA VAL A 193 15.84 -12.33 0.12
C VAL A 193 16.36 -11.29 -0.86
N ARG A 194 15.46 -10.49 -1.47
CA ARG A 194 15.86 -9.42 -2.38
C ARG A 194 16.74 -8.38 -1.69
N GLN A 195 16.37 -7.95 -0.48
CA GLN A 195 17.15 -7.00 0.31
C GLN A 195 18.57 -7.53 0.56
N THR A 196 18.69 -8.79 0.96
CA THR A 196 20.00 -9.43 1.19
C THR A 196 20.82 -9.51 -0.09
N ALA A 197 20.20 -9.91 -1.21
CA ALA A 197 20.85 -9.99 -2.51
C ALA A 197 21.34 -8.61 -2.99
N MET A 198 20.53 -7.56 -2.83
CA MET A 198 20.90 -6.19 -3.21
C MET A 198 21.98 -5.61 -2.30
N THR A 199 21.96 -5.92 -0.99
CA THR A 199 23.05 -5.56 -0.07
C THR A 199 24.36 -6.25 -0.48
N ALA A 200 24.31 -7.54 -0.84
CA ALA A 200 25.48 -8.27 -1.33
C ALA A 200 25.98 -7.71 -2.66
N LEU A 201 25.08 -7.30 -3.56
CA LEU A 201 25.44 -6.62 -4.80
C LEU A 201 26.16 -5.30 -4.51
N ASN A 202 25.62 -4.46 -3.62
CA ASN A 202 26.26 -3.20 -3.22
C ASN A 202 27.69 -3.45 -2.68
N ALA A 203 27.88 -4.52 -1.93
CA ALA A 203 29.19 -4.94 -1.45
C ALA A 203 30.16 -5.29 -2.59
N ALA A 204 29.67 -6.03 -3.57
CA ALA A 204 30.46 -6.46 -4.73
C ALA A 204 30.77 -5.29 -5.69
N THR A 205 29.92 -4.27 -5.76
CA THR A 205 30.09 -3.11 -6.63
C THR A 205 30.97 -2.01 -6.02
N GLY A 206 31.50 -2.24 -4.83
CA GLY A 206 32.32 -1.28 -4.09
C GLY A 206 31.43 -0.36 -3.26
N PHE A 207 31.37 -0.65 -1.97
CA PHE A 207 30.96 0.34 -0.98
C PHE A 207 31.77 1.63 -1.12
#